data_AF-A0A8J8D9P3-F1
#
_entry.id   AF-A0A8J8D9P3-F1
#
_cell.length_a   1.000
_cell.length_b   1.000
_cell.length_c   1.000
_cell.angle_alpha   90.00
_cell.angle_beta   90.00
_cell.angle_gamma   90.00
#
_symmetry.space_group_name_H-M   'P 1'
#
loop_
_entity.id
_entity.type
_entity.pdbx_description
1 polymer ?
#
loop_
_entity_poly.entity_id
_entity_poly.type
_entity_poly.pdbx_seq_one_letter_code
_entity_poly.pdbx_strand_id
1 'polypeptide(L)'
;KSDYTYRLNKGIKLEAGFKTSFINTNNVAAYQYYNGSVWQDDLSKSNQFLYDEKINALYTSYEQKLNKISFQVGIRYEHTHYNAHQLGNLIVKDSSFYKNYDGLFPSGYFSYQADSNNTVTLTFGRRIDRPPFQKLNPFTFLINKYTYQTGNPFILPQNAWNFEVNHQYKQMLT
;
A
#
# COMPACT_ATOMS: atom_id res chain seq x y z
N LYS A 1 -1.39 7.09 14.98
CA LYS A 1 -2.74 7.22 14.38
C LYS A 1 -3.62 7.94 15.40
N SER A 2 -4.47 8.85 14.97
CA SER A 2 -5.49 9.46 15.82
C SER A 2 -6.81 9.46 15.06
N ASP A 3 -7.88 9.13 15.77
CA ASP A 3 -9.23 9.00 15.25
C ASP A 3 -10.17 9.82 16.12
N TYR A 4 -11.07 10.56 15.49
CA TYR A 4 -12.17 11.27 16.12
C TYR A 4 -13.48 10.76 15.53
N THR A 5 -14.41 10.37 16.39
CA THR A 5 -15.75 9.93 16.00
C THR A 5 -16.78 10.77 16.73
N TYR A 6 -17.67 11.40 15.98
CA TYR A 6 -18.79 12.16 16.51
C TYR A 6 -20.10 11.53 16.08
N ARG A 7 -20.92 11.15 17.05
CA ARG A 7 -22.25 10.57 16.81
C ARG A 7 -23.31 11.58 17.15
N LEU A 8 -24.17 11.86 16.18
CA LEU A 8 -25.30 12.77 16.31
C LEU A 8 -26.58 11.96 16.48
N ASN A 9 -27.62 12.61 17.02
CA ASN A 9 -28.97 12.06 17.01
C ASN A 9 -29.41 11.76 15.56
N LYS A 10 -30.32 10.79 15.40
CA LYS A 10 -30.85 10.33 14.08
C LYS A 10 -29.87 9.50 13.24
N GLY A 11 -28.97 8.75 13.88
CA GLY A 11 -28.15 7.74 13.22
C GLY A 11 -27.06 8.31 12.30
N ILE A 12 -26.62 9.55 12.56
CA ILE A 12 -25.49 10.18 11.86
C ILE A 12 -24.20 9.91 12.64
N LYS A 13 -23.15 9.56 11.92
CA LYS A 13 -21.81 9.35 12.45
C LYS A 13 -20.79 10.03 11.53
N LEU A 14 -20.00 10.92 12.12
CA LEU A 14 -18.87 11.59 11.46
C LEU A 14 -17.59 10.98 12.00
N GLU A 15 -16.65 10.67 11.10
CA GLU A 15 -15.30 10.29 11.48
C GLU A 15 -14.30 11.22 10.80
N ALA A 16 -13.25 11.55 11.52
CA ALA A 16 -12.08 12.22 10.97
C ALA A 16 -10.83 11.67 11.66
N GLY A 17 -9.71 11.65 10.99
CA GLY A 17 -8.48 11.17 11.60
C GLY A 17 -7.26 11.39 10.75
N PHE A 18 -6.12 11.08 11.36
CA PHE A 18 -4.83 11.09 10.69
C PHE A 18 -4.01 9.85 11.03
N LYS A 19 -3.22 9.40 10.08
CA LYS A 19 -2.32 8.25 10.24
C LYS A 19 -0.98 8.56 9.60
N THR A 20 0.10 8.35 10.32
CA THR A 20 1.43 8.27 9.72
C THR A 20 1.92 6.82 9.80
N SER A 21 2.54 6.35 8.73
CA SER A 21 3.19 5.05 8.63
C SER A 21 4.66 5.25 8.28
N PHE A 22 5.53 4.43 8.87
CA PHE A 22 6.95 4.39 8.59
C PHE A 22 7.33 2.95 8.28
N ILE A 23 8.07 2.75 7.20
CA ILE A 23 8.67 1.46 6.84
C ILE A 23 10.16 1.73 6.71
N ASN A 24 10.97 0.98 7.44
CA ASN A 24 12.42 0.93 7.28
C ASN A 24 12.77 -0.49 6.86
N THR A 25 13.60 -0.61 5.85
CA THR A 25 14.10 -1.89 5.35
C THR A 25 15.58 -1.79 5.11
N ASN A 26 16.32 -2.73 5.67
CA ASN A 26 17.72 -2.96 5.38
C ASN A 26 17.85 -4.36 4.76
N ASN A 27 18.08 -4.41 3.46
CA ASN A 27 18.21 -5.65 2.72
C ASN A 27 19.67 -5.91 2.37
N VAL A 28 20.27 -6.93 2.98
CA VAL A 28 21.65 -7.33 2.73
C VAL A 28 21.66 -8.61 1.90
N ALA A 29 22.34 -8.55 0.76
CA ALA A 29 22.70 -9.69 -0.06
C ALA A 29 24.21 -9.91 0.04
N ALA A 30 24.62 -10.91 0.82
CA ALA A 30 26.03 -11.24 1.03
C ALA A 30 26.35 -12.57 0.33
N TYR A 31 27.14 -12.50 -0.74
CA TYR A 31 27.60 -13.66 -1.49
C TYR A 31 29.07 -13.90 -1.23
N GLN A 32 29.46 -15.16 -1.23
CA GLN A 32 30.84 -15.58 -1.05
C GLN A 32 31.21 -16.59 -2.13
N TYR A 33 32.49 -16.63 -2.50
CA TYR A 33 33.06 -17.70 -3.31
C TYR A 33 34.16 -18.40 -2.54
N TYR A 34 34.33 -19.69 -2.79
CA TYR A 34 35.42 -20.48 -2.24
C TYR A 34 36.63 -20.39 -3.17
N ASN A 35 37.76 -19.93 -2.66
CA ASN A 35 38.99 -19.75 -3.46
C ASN A 35 39.91 -20.99 -3.46
N GLY A 36 39.48 -22.12 -2.89
CA GLY A 36 40.30 -23.32 -2.71
C GLY A 36 40.94 -23.44 -1.32
N SER A 37 40.77 -22.44 -0.44
CA SER A 37 41.25 -22.50 0.95
C SER A 37 40.23 -21.91 1.93
N VAL A 38 39.75 -20.70 1.65
CA VAL A 38 38.81 -19.97 2.50
C VAL A 38 37.66 -19.39 1.66
N TRP A 39 36.53 -19.16 2.32
CA TRP A 39 35.45 -18.36 1.74
C TRP A 39 35.85 -16.89 1.74
N GLN A 40 35.63 -16.23 0.61
CA GLN A 40 35.88 -14.80 0.42
C GLN A 40 34.62 -14.12 -0.10
N ASP A 41 34.38 -12.89 0.31
CA ASP A 41 33.22 -12.12 -0.14
C ASP A 41 33.31 -11.81 -1.63
N ASP A 42 32.24 -12.13 -2.36
CA ASP A 42 32.07 -11.75 -3.75
C ASP A 42 31.44 -10.36 -3.78
N LEU A 43 32.28 -9.31 -3.71
CA LEU A 43 31.80 -7.92 -3.75
C LEU A 43 31.10 -7.55 -5.06
N SER A 44 31.28 -8.33 -6.14
CA SER A 44 30.62 -8.09 -7.42
C SER A 44 29.17 -8.57 -7.42
N LYS A 45 28.85 -9.48 -6.49
CA LYS A 45 27.51 -10.04 -6.27
C LYS A 45 26.91 -9.64 -4.94
N SER A 46 27.64 -8.96 -4.07
CA SER A 46 27.12 -8.55 -2.76
C SER A 46 26.62 -7.12 -2.78
N ASN A 47 25.53 -6.86 -2.08
CA ASN A 47 24.94 -5.53 -1.99
C ASN A 47 24.15 -5.32 -0.69
N GLN A 48 24.00 -4.06 -0.29
CA GLN A 48 23.10 -3.65 0.78
C GLN A 48 22.20 -2.52 0.27
N PHE A 49 20.89 -2.72 0.40
CA PHE A 49 19.86 -1.79 -0.05
C PHE A 49 19.03 -1.32 1.14
N LEU A 50 19.06 -0.01 1.37
CA LEU A 50 18.29 0.68 2.39
C LEU A 50 17.05 1.30 1.74
N TYR A 51 15.89 1.12 2.36
CA TYR A 51 14.63 1.71 1.92
C TYR A 51 13.86 2.26 3.12
N ASP A 52 13.58 3.55 3.09
CA ASP A 52 12.71 4.22 4.06
C ASP A 52 11.50 4.79 3.34
N GLU A 53 10.30 4.49 3.84
CA GLU A 53 9.06 5.04 3.33
C GLU A 53 8.24 5.64 4.47
N LYS A 54 7.75 6.85 4.24
CA LYS A 54 6.84 7.58 5.11
C LYS A 54 5.55 7.90 4.36
N ILE A 55 4.43 7.51 4.95
CA ILE A 55 3.10 7.82 4.42
C ILE A 55 2.33 8.60 5.48
N ASN A 56 1.89 9.81 5.15
CA ASN A 56 0.99 10.60 5.99
C ASN A 56 -0.39 10.61 5.34
N ALA A 57 -1.41 10.27 6.10
CA ALA A 57 -2.78 10.17 5.64
C ALA A 57 -3.71 11.01 6.51
N LEU A 58 -4.64 11.70 5.86
CA LEU A 58 -5.77 12.38 6.47
C LEU A 58 -7.04 11.77 5.90
N TYR A 59 -8.04 11.50 6.73
CA TYR A 59 -9.31 10.98 6.27
C TYR A 59 -10.48 11.57 7.02
N THR A 60 -11.61 11.62 6.33
CA THR A 60 -12.92 11.89 6.93
C THR A 60 -13.97 11.00 6.29
N SER A 61 -14.97 10.61 7.09
CA SER A 61 -16.11 9.83 6.65
C SER A 61 -17.40 10.39 7.26
N TYR A 62 -18.48 10.26 6.50
CA TYR A 62 -19.84 10.57 6.88
C TYR A 62 -20.67 9.31 6.70
N GLU A 63 -21.34 8.88 7.74
CA GLU A 63 -22.25 7.73 7.74
C GLU A 63 -23.62 8.17 8.24
N GLN A 64 -24.67 7.72 7.58
CA GLN A 64 -26.04 7.98 8.01
C GLN A 64 -26.95 6.79 7.74
N LYS A 65 -27.78 6.46 8.74
CA LYS A 65 -28.84 5.45 8.66
C LYS A 65 -30.22 6.10 8.79
N LEU A 66 -31.06 5.91 7.78
CA LEU A 66 -32.42 6.44 7.66
C LEU A 66 -33.40 5.33 7.25
N ASN A 67 -34.14 4.77 8.21
CA ASN A 67 -35.12 3.71 7.96
C ASN A 67 -34.54 2.55 7.13
N LYS A 68 -34.92 2.47 5.85
CA LYS A 68 -34.51 1.45 4.88
C LYS A 68 -33.17 1.75 4.20
N ILE A 69 -32.61 2.93 4.38
CA ILE A 69 -31.40 3.39 3.70
C ILE A 69 -30.27 3.51 4.72
N SER A 70 -29.09 3.04 4.35
CA SER A 70 -27.85 3.29 5.08
C SER A 70 -26.78 3.65 4.07
N PHE A 71 -26.07 4.76 4.27
CA PHE A 71 -24.99 5.14 3.38
C PHE A 71 -23.79 5.68 4.16
N GLN A 72 -22.62 5.52 3.55
CA GLN A 72 -21.37 6.08 4.01
C GLN A 72 -20.61 6.64 2.82
N VAL A 73 -20.03 7.82 3.00
CA VAL A 73 -19.09 8.41 2.05
C VAL A 73 -17.86 8.83 2.81
N GLY A 74 -16.69 8.70 2.18
CA GLY A 74 -15.44 9.03 2.81
C GLY A 74 -14.39 9.43 1.79
N ILE A 75 -13.41 10.16 2.26
CA ILE A 75 -12.26 10.56 1.48
C ILE A 75 -11.01 10.45 2.33
N ARG A 76 -9.96 9.90 1.74
CA ARG A 76 -8.63 9.84 2.32
C ARG A 76 -7.62 10.49 1.38
N TYR A 77 -6.89 11.46 1.88
CA TYR A 77 -5.70 12.00 1.24
C TYR A 77 -4.47 11.32 1.82
N GLU A 78 -3.50 10.97 0.97
CA GLU A 78 -2.20 10.45 1.40
C GLU A 78 -1.06 11.20 0.69
N HIS A 79 -0.05 11.57 1.47
CA HIS A 79 1.25 12.02 0.97
C HIS A 79 2.27 10.92 1.28
N THR A 80 2.91 10.38 0.24
CA THR A 80 3.96 9.37 0.38
C THR A 80 5.31 9.93 -0.04
N HIS A 81 6.30 9.75 0.81
CA HIS A 81 7.71 10.00 0.54
C HIS A 81 8.47 8.69 0.76
N TYR A 82 9.36 8.33 -0.15
CA TYR A 82 10.35 7.29 0.13
C TYR A 82 11.72 7.67 -0.39
N ASN A 83 12.73 7.15 0.28
CA ASN A 83 14.14 7.20 -0.13
C ASN A 83 14.70 5.79 -0.16
N ALA A 84 15.48 5.52 -1.19
CA ALA A 84 16.14 4.26 -1.43
C ALA A 84 17.63 4.52 -1.66
N HIS A 85 18.48 3.75 -0.99
CA HIS A 85 19.92 3.87 -1.10
C HIS A 85 20.54 2.48 -1.21
N GLN A 86 21.02 2.18 -2.41
CA GLN A 86 21.91 1.06 -2.66
C GLN A 86 23.32 1.48 -2.25
N LEU A 87 23.84 0.89 -1.16
CA LEU A 87 25.19 1.17 -0.70
C LEU A 87 26.21 0.63 -1.70
N GLY A 88 27.22 1.45 -1.98
CA GLY A 88 28.41 1.06 -2.74
C GLY A 88 29.36 0.20 -1.92
N ASN A 89 30.38 -0.34 -2.59
CA ASN A 89 31.49 -1.06 -2.00
C ASN A 89 32.79 -0.71 -2.74
N LEU A 90 33.87 -1.47 -2.49
CA LEU A 90 35.19 -1.20 -3.10
C LEU A 90 35.21 -1.25 -4.64
N ILE A 91 34.25 -1.93 -5.27
CA ILE A 91 34.22 -2.13 -6.72
C ILE A 91 32.90 -1.72 -7.40
N VAL A 92 31.81 -1.54 -6.64
CA VAL A 92 30.51 -1.07 -7.14
C VAL A 92 30.18 0.28 -6.50
N LYS A 93 29.85 1.28 -7.31
CA LYS A 93 29.42 2.60 -6.80
C LYS A 93 28.06 2.52 -6.12
N ASP A 94 27.82 3.44 -5.19
CA ASP A 94 26.51 3.64 -4.60
C ASP A 94 25.52 4.22 -5.60
N SER A 95 24.23 4.06 -5.30
CA SER A 95 23.14 4.66 -6.07
C SER A 95 21.96 4.94 -5.15
N SER A 96 21.32 6.08 -5.32
CA SER A 96 20.13 6.45 -4.54
C SER A 96 19.04 7.04 -5.41
N PHE A 97 17.80 6.87 -4.97
CA PHE A 97 16.64 7.49 -5.58
C PHE A 97 15.59 7.79 -4.51
N TYR A 98 14.73 8.76 -4.78
CA TYR A 98 13.63 9.12 -3.91
C TYR A 98 12.39 9.40 -4.74
N LYS A 99 11.22 9.33 -4.09
CA LYS A 99 9.96 9.71 -4.74
C LYS A 99 9.01 10.34 -3.75
N ASN A 100 8.26 11.30 -4.26
CA ASN A 100 7.17 11.96 -3.57
C ASN A 100 5.93 11.84 -4.46
N TYR A 101 4.80 11.47 -3.87
CA TYR A 101 3.53 11.50 -4.58
C TYR A 101 2.35 11.60 -3.62
N ASP A 102 1.29 12.19 -4.15
CA ASP A 102 0.04 12.37 -3.46
C ASP A 102 -1.05 11.46 -4.03
N GLY A 103 -1.98 11.05 -3.18
CA GLY A 103 -3.10 10.20 -3.55
C GLY A 103 -4.38 10.66 -2.89
N LEU A 104 -5.46 10.69 -3.66
CA LEU A 104 -6.81 10.96 -3.16
C LEU A 104 -7.69 9.73 -3.39
N PHE A 105 -8.24 9.22 -2.30
CA PHE A 105 -8.96 7.94 -2.23
C PHE A 105 -10.37 8.17 -1.72
N PRO A 106 -11.32 8.51 -2.61
CA PRO A 106 -12.73 8.50 -2.27
C PRO A 106 -13.23 7.06 -2.10
N SER A 107 -14.22 6.90 -1.23
CA SER A 107 -14.90 5.64 -0.98
C SER A 107 -16.36 5.89 -0.63
N GLY A 108 -17.24 4.98 -1.00
CA GLY A 108 -18.63 5.05 -0.56
C GLY A 108 -19.32 3.70 -0.54
N TYR A 109 -20.38 3.67 0.25
CA TYR A 109 -21.28 2.57 0.49
C TYR A 109 -22.70 3.12 0.49
N PHE A 110 -23.60 2.47 -0.22
CA PHE A 110 -25.03 2.76 -0.16
C PHE A 110 -25.77 1.44 -0.05
N SER A 111 -26.69 1.33 0.88
CA SER A 111 -27.47 0.12 1.11
C SER A 111 -28.92 0.48 1.27
N TYR A 112 -29.75 -0.24 0.52
CA TYR A 112 -31.19 -0.10 0.51
C TYR A 112 -31.84 -1.44 0.84
N GLN A 113 -32.51 -1.46 1.98
CA GLN A 113 -33.38 -2.56 2.40
C GLN A 113 -34.74 -2.39 1.72
N ALA A 114 -34.93 -3.03 0.56
CA ALA A 114 -36.18 -2.96 -0.19
C ALA A 114 -37.36 -3.49 0.64
N ASP A 115 -37.15 -4.65 1.28
CA ASP A 115 -38.09 -5.30 2.19
C ASP A 115 -37.37 -6.14 3.26
N SER A 116 -38.10 -6.96 4.03
CA SER A 116 -37.53 -7.81 5.08
C SER A 116 -36.55 -8.87 4.57
N ASN A 117 -36.61 -9.20 3.29
CA ASN A 117 -35.81 -10.24 2.65
C ASN A 117 -34.78 -9.67 1.67
N ASN A 118 -34.97 -8.49 1.12
CA ASN A 118 -34.13 -7.97 0.03
C ASN A 118 -33.32 -6.74 0.45
N THR A 119 -32.00 -6.85 0.31
CA THR A 119 -31.08 -5.72 0.47
C THR A 119 -30.24 -5.57 -0.78
N VAL A 120 -30.14 -4.36 -1.31
CA VAL A 120 -29.22 -4.01 -2.39
C VAL A 120 -28.15 -3.09 -1.84
N THR A 121 -26.90 -3.41 -2.10
CA THR A 121 -25.73 -2.65 -1.66
C THR A 121 -24.89 -2.25 -2.86
N LEU A 122 -24.53 -0.97 -2.92
CA LEU A 122 -23.59 -0.41 -3.86
C LEU A 122 -22.34 -0.01 -3.09
N THR A 123 -21.17 -0.44 -3.56
CA THR A 123 -19.90 0.06 -3.03
C THR A 123 -19.06 0.60 -4.15
N PHE A 124 -18.31 1.66 -3.85
CA PHE A 124 -17.28 2.15 -4.75
C PHE A 124 -16.07 2.62 -3.96
N GLY A 125 -14.91 2.59 -4.59
CA GLY A 125 -13.75 3.23 -4.00
C GLY A 125 -12.50 3.11 -4.84
N ARG A 126 -11.60 4.05 -4.63
CA ARG A 126 -10.27 4.03 -5.20
C ARG A 126 -9.26 3.43 -4.21
N ARG A 127 -8.44 2.50 -4.67
CA ARG A 127 -7.34 1.88 -3.91
C ARG A 127 -6.01 2.13 -4.61
N ILE A 128 -4.95 2.15 -3.83
CA ILE A 128 -3.55 2.22 -4.29
C ILE A 128 -2.84 0.93 -3.93
N ASP A 129 -2.11 0.37 -4.88
CA ASP A 129 -1.15 -0.71 -4.66
C ASP A 129 0.27 -0.16 -4.87
N ARG A 130 1.13 -0.37 -3.88
CA ARG A 130 2.49 0.19 -3.86
C ARG A 130 3.48 -0.91 -4.23
N PRO A 131 4.44 -0.64 -5.12
CA PRO A 131 5.49 -1.61 -5.40
C PRO A 131 6.26 -1.88 -4.10
N PRO A 132 6.42 -3.15 -3.69
CA PRO A 132 7.27 -3.48 -2.55
C PRO A 132 8.73 -3.15 -2.91
N PHE A 133 9.58 -2.90 -1.91
CA PHE A 133 10.96 -2.43 -2.12
C PHE A 133 11.77 -3.36 -3.04
N GLN A 134 11.50 -4.68 -3.05
CA GLN A 134 12.16 -5.64 -3.93
C GLN A 134 11.91 -5.35 -5.42
N LYS A 135 10.73 -4.79 -5.77
CA LYS A 135 10.44 -4.36 -7.14
C LYS A 135 11.15 -3.05 -7.51
N LEU A 136 11.63 -2.29 -6.52
CA LEU A 136 12.33 -1.02 -6.72
C LEU A 136 13.85 -1.17 -6.64
N ASN A 137 14.36 -2.16 -5.92
CA ASN A 137 15.79 -2.41 -5.73
C ASN A 137 16.46 -2.78 -7.07
N PRO A 138 17.34 -1.92 -7.64
CA PRO A 138 17.95 -2.18 -8.94
C PRO A 138 19.07 -3.23 -8.87
N PHE A 139 19.44 -3.69 -7.68
CA PHE A 139 20.40 -4.77 -7.51
C PHE A 139 19.93 -6.06 -8.22
N THR A 140 20.86 -6.73 -8.91
CA THR A 140 20.59 -7.97 -9.64
C THR A 140 20.72 -9.17 -8.70
N PHE A 141 19.60 -9.73 -8.30
CA PHE A 141 19.51 -10.95 -7.51
C PHE A 141 19.63 -12.18 -8.41
N LEU A 142 20.52 -13.11 -8.03
CA LEU A 142 20.63 -14.42 -8.68
C LEU A 142 19.65 -15.38 -8.02
N ILE A 143 18.62 -15.81 -8.77
CA ILE A 143 17.67 -16.83 -8.32
C ILE A 143 18.25 -18.21 -8.56
N ASN A 144 18.81 -18.43 -9.74
CA ASN A 144 19.53 -19.65 -10.12
C ASN A 144 20.50 -19.34 -11.29
N LYS A 145 21.19 -20.37 -11.81
CA LYS A 145 22.20 -20.23 -12.88
C LYS A 145 21.69 -19.57 -14.17
N TYR A 146 20.40 -19.68 -14.47
CA TYR A 146 19.79 -19.18 -15.70
C TYR A 146 18.77 -18.06 -15.46
N THR A 147 18.55 -17.68 -14.20
CA THR A 147 17.53 -16.72 -13.82
C THR A 147 18.08 -15.69 -12.85
N TYR A 148 18.05 -14.45 -13.31
CA TYR A 148 18.38 -13.26 -12.54
C TYR A 148 17.19 -12.32 -12.52
N GLN A 149 17.04 -11.58 -11.42
CA GLN A 149 15.96 -10.61 -11.23
C GLN A 149 16.56 -9.28 -10.79
N THR A 150 16.06 -8.19 -11.37
CA THR A 150 16.38 -6.82 -10.95
C THR A 150 15.07 -6.04 -10.81
N GLY A 151 15.03 -5.11 -9.85
CA GLY A 151 13.94 -4.15 -9.71
C GLY A 151 14.08 -2.97 -10.66
N ASN A 152 13.02 -2.17 -10.75
CA ASN A 152 13.00 -0.94 -11.54
C ASN A 152 12.60 0.24 -10.62
N PRO A 153 13.56 1.13 -10.29
CA PRO A 153 13.31 2.32 -9.47
C PRO A 153 12.23 3.26 -10.00
N PHE A 154 11.91 3.18 -11.29
CA PHE A 154 10.94 4.04 -11.96
C PHE A 154 9.50 3.55 -11.87
N ILE A 155 9.25 2.33 -11.33
CA ILE A 155 7.89 1.82 -11.16
C ILE A 155 7.03 2.83 -10.40
N LEU A 156 5.81 3.01 -10.91
CA LEU A 156 4.81 3.88 -10.31
C LEU A 156 3.82 3.04 -9.50
N PRO A 157 3.24 3.60 -8.42
CA PRO A 157 2.12 2.96 -7.75
C PRO A 157 0.94 2.76 -8.70
N GLN A 158 0.24 1.64 -8.54
CA GLN A 158 -0.97 1.35 -9.30
C GLN A 158 -2.18 1.89 -8.54
N ASN A 159 -3.11 2.52 -9.27
CA ASN A 159 -4.41 2.91 -8.72
C ASN A 159 -5.52 2.10 -9.38
N ALA A 160 -6.47 1.61 -8.58
CA ALA A 160 -7.63 0.87 -9.04
C ALA A 160 -8.92 1.50 -8.54
N TRP A 161 -9.92 1.59 -9.41
CA TRP A 161 -11.29 1.92 -9.04
C TRP A 161 -12.10 0.64 -8.98
N ASN A 162 -12.80 0.42 -7.88
CA ASN A 162 -13.68 -0.72 -7.69
C ASN A 162 -15.11 -0.21 -7.58
N PHE A 163 -16.02 -0.89 -8.27
CA PHE A 163 -17.46 -0.64 -8.22
C PHE A 163 -18.13 -2.00 -8.08
N GLU A 164 -19.00 -2.13 -7.09
CA GLU A 164 -19.67 -3.40 -6.79
C GLU A 164 -21.14 -3.16 -6.50
N VAL A 165 -21.98 -4.05 -7.04
CA VAL A 165 -23.40 -4.15 -6.71
C VAL A 165 -23.63 -5.53 -6.13
N ASN A 166 -24.17 -5.58 -4.92
CA ASN A 166 -24.50 -6.81 -4.22
C ASN A 166 -26.01 -6.83 -3.93
N HIS A 167 -26.67 -7.97 -4.17
CA HIS A 167 -28.04 -8.20 -3.76
C HIS A 167 -28.10 -9.40 -2.82
N GLN A 168 -28.64 -9.18 -1.63
CA GLN A 168 -28.76 -10.20 -0.59
C GLN A 168 -30.24 -10.54 -0.39
N TYR A 169 -30.57 -11.83 -0.50
CA TYR A 169 -31.92 -12.35 -0.29
C TYR A 169 -32.00 -13.21 0.98
N LYS A 170 -32.91 -12.88 1.90
CA LYS A 170 -33.12 -13.55 3.20
C LYS A 170 -31.85 -13.73 4.02
N GLN A 171 -30.95 -12.74 3.94
CA GLN A 171 -29.62 -12.80 4.54
C GLN A 171 -28.72 -13.94 4.01
N MET A 172 -29.18 -14.73 3.03
CA MET A 172 -28.34 -15.66 2.28
C MET A 172 -27.65 -14.88 1.15
N LEU A 173 -26.35 -15.09 1.01
CA LEU A 173 -25.57 -14.50 -0.07
C LEU A 173 -26.01 -15.14 -1.39
N THR A 174 -26.32 -14.29 -2.37
CA THR A 174 -26.38 -14.63 -3.80
C THR A 174 -25.41 -13.75 -4.55
#